data_AF-A0A0N0ME52-F1
#
_entry.id   AF-A0A0N0ME52-F1
#
_cell.length_a   1.000
_cell.length_b   1.000
_cell.length_c   1.000
_cell.angle_alpha   90.00
_cell.angle_beta   90.00
_cell.angle_gamma   90.00
#
_symmetry.space_group_name_H-M   'P 1'
#
loop_
_entity.id
_entity.type
_entity.pdbx_description
1 polymer ?
#
loop_
_entity_poly.entity_id
_entity_poly.type
_entity_poly.pdbx_seq_one_letter_code
_entity_poly.pdbx_strand_id
1 'polypeptide(L)'
;MAKAATDQIGQTADKVADVLTGARTDTSGLMSAVIAYMGDAGSPGRRDLHDRARRAGLETQVTQWENHPTNTPVDENVVTRLIPAPVIDRFSAETGLSRNATIKGLSDLLPHLSRLDG
;
A
#
# COMPACT_ATOMS: atom_id res chain seq x y z
N MET A 1 42.61 -20.18 24.10
CA MET A 1 41.22 -20.62 23.84
C MET A 1 40.41 -19.37 23.54
N ALA A 2 39.95 -19.20 22.30
CA ALA A 2 39.15 -18.05 21.87
C ALA A 2 37.69 -18.48 21.75
N LYS A 3 36.74 -17.70 22.27
CA LYS A 3 35.34 -17.78 21.81
C LYS A 3 34.56 -16.48 22.04
N ALA A 4 34.28 -15.84 20.90
CA ALA A 4 33.08 -15.12 20.51
C ALA A 4 32.56 -13.97 21.40
N ALA A 5 32.97 -12.75 21.04
CA ALA A 5 32.33 -11.49 21.44
C ALA A 5 31.70 -10.77 20.23
N THR A 6 31.13 -11.51 19.26
CA THR A 6 30.68 -10.91 17.97
C THR A 6 29.23 -11.24 17.58
N ASP A 7 28.49 -12.01 18.39
CA ASP A 7 27.19 -12.55 17.97
C ASP A 7 25.98 -11.59 18.11
N GLN A 8 26.14 -10.42 18.73
CA GLN A 8 24.99 -9.54 19.03
C GLN A 8 24.79 -8.39 18.02
N ILE A 9 25.73 -8.15 17.11
CA ILE A 9 25.60 -7.07 16.09
C ILE A 9 24.99 -7.62 14.78
N GLY A 10 25.04 -8.94 14.54
CA GLY A 10 24.49 -9.56 13.31
C GLY A 10 22.97 -9.73 13.28
N GLN A 11 22.32 -9.91 14.44
CA GLN A 11 20.89 -10.28 14.48
C GLN A 11 19.92 -9.16 14.09
N THR A 12 20.38 -7.90 14.08
CA THR A 12 19.55 -6.76 13.63
C THR A 12 19.67 -6.56 12.12
N ALA A 13 20.81 -6.88 11.52
CA ALA A 13 21.03 -6.77 10.07
C ALA A 13 20.30 -7.88 9.30
N ASP A 14 20.27 -9.12 9.82
CA ASP A 14 19.51 -10.21 9.22
C ASP A 14 18.00 -9.95 9.20
N LYS A 15 17.44 -9.32 10.24
CA LYS A 15 16.00 -8.97 10.26
C LYS A 15 15.61 -7.93 9.21
N VAL A 16 16.47 -6.98 8.89
CA VAL A 16 16.19 -6.02 7.80
C VAL A 16 16.40 -6.63 6.41
N ALA A 17 17.35 -7.56 6.26
CA ALA A 17 17.53 -8.32 5.03
C ALA A 17 16.37 -9.31 4.75
N ASP A 18 15.79 -9.89 5.80
CA ASP A 18 14.64 -10.80 5.71
C ASP A 18 13.33 -10.04 5.38
N VAL A 19 13.13 -8.83 5.94
CA VAL A 19 12.02 -7.93 5.57
C VAL A 19 12.12 -7.47 4.11
N LEU A 20 13.33 -7.31 3.58
CA LEU A 20 13.57 -6.97 2.16
C LEU A 20 13.27 -8.15 1.21
N THR A 21 13.33 -9.39 1.69
CA THR A 21 13.04 -10.60 0.90
C THR A 21 11.54 -10.96 0.95
N GLY A 22 10.87 -10.76 2.09
CA GLY A 22 9.41 -10.91 2.22
C GLY A 22 8.62 -9.92 1.36
N ALA A 23 9.13 -8.70 1.18
CA ALA A 23 8.48 -7.64 0.39
C ALA A 23 8.20 -7.99 -1.10
N ARG A 24 8.82 -9.04 -1.66
CA ARG A 24 8.51 -9.50 -3.02
C ARG A 24 7.38 -10.53 -3.10
N THR A 25 6.99 -11.13 -1.97
CA THR A 25 5.96 -12.20 -1.93
C THR A 25 4.60 -11.68 -1.42
N ASP A 26 4.57 -10.54 -0.74
CA ASP A 26 3.38 -10.01 -0.06
C ASP A 26 2.59 -8.91 -0.79
N THR A 27 2.94 -8.59 -2.05
CA THR A 27 2.13 -7.68 -2.90
C THR A 27 0.71 -8.23 -3.09
N SER A 28 0.55 -9.56 -3.12
CA SER A 28 -0.75 -10.24 -3.17
C SER A 28 -1.59 -10.01 -1.91
N GLY A 29 -0.96 -9.88 -0.74
CA GLY A 29 -1.63 -9.58 0.52
C GLY A 29 -2.15 -8.14 0.55
N LEU A 30 -1.32 -7.18 0.10
CA LEU A 30 -1.73 -5.79 -0.02
C LEU A 30 -2.85 -5.61 -1.03
N MET A 31 -2.77 -6.26 -2.19
CA MET A 31 -3.82 -6.21 -3.21
C MET A 31 -5.15 -6.73 -2.64
N SER A 32 -5.12 -7.86 -1.92
CA SER A 32 -6.31 -8.43 -1.27
C SER A 32 -6.91 -7.48 -0.21
N ALA A 33 -6.06 -6.84 0.61
CA ALA A 33 -6.49 -5.87 1.61
C ALA A 33 -7.12 -4.62 0.98
N VAL A 34 -6.55 -4.14 -0.13
CA VAL A 34 -7.09 -3.02 -0.90
C VAL A 34 -8.42 -3.38 -1.56
N ILE A 35 -8.56 -4.57 -2.15
CA ILE A 35 -9.83 -5.05 -2.70
C ILE A 35 -10.89 -5.14 -1.59
N ALA A 36 -10.54 -5.71 -0.43
CA ALA A 36 -11.47 -5.81 0.71
C ALA A 36 -11.88 -4.43 1.25
N TYR A 37 -10.98 -3.44 1.23
CA TYR A 37 -11.27 -2.07 1.62
C TYR A 37 -12.16 -1.35 0.59
N MET A 38 -11.80 -1.44 -0.69
CA MET A 38 -12.53 -0.79 -1.77
C MET A 38 -13.91 -1.40 -1.98
N GLY A 39 -14.03 -2.72 -1.84
CA GLY A 39 -15.24 -3.49 -2.06
C GLY A 39 -15.91 -3.19 -3.41
N ASP A 40 -17.21 -3.49 -3.50
CA ASP A 40 -18.02 -3.10 -4.65
C ASP A 40 -18.14 -1.58 -4.80
N ALA A 41 -18.61 -1.09 -5.96
CA ALA A 41 -18.79 0.34 -6.25
C ALA A 41 -19.56 1.16 -5.19
N GLY A 42 -20.40 0.51 -4.37
CA GLY A 42 -21.18 1.14 -3.29
C GLY A 42 -20.49 1.19 -1.93
N SER A 43 -19.34 0.55 -1.77
CA SER A 43 -18.68 0.29 -0.49
C SER A 43 -18.11 1.55 0.17
N PRO A 44 -18.03 1.58 1.51
CA PRO A 44 -17.57 2.75 2.24
C PRO A 44 -16.13 3.16 1.89
N GLY A 45 -15.25 2.22 1.58
CA GLY A 45 -13.86 2.54 1.21
C GLY A 45 -13.77 3.29 -0.13
N ARG A 46 -14.57 2.90 -1.13
CA ARG A 46 -14.62 3.60 -2.42
C ARG A 46 -15.30 4.95 -2.33
N ARG A 47 -16.36 5.08 -1.52
CA ARG A 47 -16.97 6.38 -1.23
C ARG A 47 -15.99 7.32 -0.54
N ASP A 48 -15.28 6.85 0.49
CA ASP A 48 -14.28 7.68 1.19
C ASP A 48 -13.13 8.07 0.26
N LEU A 49 -12.68 7.16 -0.63
CA LEU A 49 -11.69 7.47 -1.65
C LEU A 49 -12.15 8.65 -2.53
N HIS A 50 -13.38 8.58 -3.07
CA HIS A 50 -13.94 9.65 -3.90
C HIS A 50 -14.14 10.96 -3.13
N ASP A 51 -14.66 10.89 -1.90
CA ASP A 51 -14.85 12.08 -1.05
C ASP A 51 -13.51 12.75 -0.69
N ARG A 52 -12.46 11.96 -0.47
CA ARG A 52 -11.10 12.46 -0.26
C ARG A 52 -10.52 13.02 -1.55
N ALA A 53 -10.70 12.35 -2.68
CA ALA A 53 -10.25 12.83 -3.98
C ALA A 53 -10.87 14.20 -4.29
N ARG A 54 -12.17 14.37 -4.06
CA ARG A 54 -12.86 15.66 -4.21
C ARG A 54 -12.28 16.74 -3.30
N ARG A 55 -12.10 16.43 -2.01
CA ARG A 55 -11.50 17.37 -1.04
C ARG A 55 -10.06 17.75 -1.35
N ALA A 56 -9.30 16.85 -1.99
CA ALA A 56 -7.92 17.06 -2.36
C ALA A 56 -7.73 17.66 -3.78
N GLY A 57 -8.80 17.84 -4.54
CA GLY A 57 -8.73 18.28 -5.94
C GLY A 57 -8.19 17.21 -6.90
N LEU A 58 -8.30 15.93 -6.53
CA LEU A 58 -7.81 14.76 -7.27
C LEU A 58 -8.93 13.93 -7.92
N GLU A 59 -10.18 14.39 -7.87
CA GLU A 59 -11.35 13.66 -8.39
C GLU A 59 -11.17 13.28 -9.87
N THR A 60 -10.76 14.23 -10.72
CA THR A 60 -10.49 13.95 -12.15
C THR A 60 -9.43 12.87 -12.34
N GLN A 61 -8.41 12.83 -11.48
CA GLN A 61 -7.34 11.84 -11.56
C GLN A 61 -7.86 10.44 -11.19
N VAL A 62 -8.65 10.33 -10.11
CA VAL A 62 -9.29 9.07 -9.70
C VAL A 62 -10.26 8.58 -10.76
N THR A 63 -11.11 9.46 -11.29
CA THR A 63 -12.02 9.13 -12.40
C THR A 63 -11.26 8.69 -13.65
N GLN A 64 -10.09 9.27 -13.95
CA GLN A 64 -9.27 8.76 -15.05
C GLN A 64 -8.80 7.33 -14.81
N TRP A 65 -8.33 6.97 -13.60
CA TRP A 65 -7.90 5.59 -13.30
C TRP A 65 -9.05 4.58 -13.36
N GLU A 66 -10.26 4.99 -13.01
CA GLU A 66 -11.47 4.17 -13.11
C GLU A 66 -11.92 3.93 -14.57
N ASN A 67 -11.62 4.84 -15.49
CA ASN A 67 -11.98 4.68 -16.91
C ASN A 67 -10.83 4.12 -17.75
N HIS A 68 -9.59 4.47 -17.39
CA HIS A 68 -8.39 4.14 -18.13
C HIS A 68 -7.22 3.91 -17.14
N PRO A 69 -7.01 2.66 -16.70
CA PRO A 69 -5.90 2.36 -15.80
C PRO A 69 -4.58 2.69 -16.48
N THR A 70 -3.63 3.19 -15.69
CA THR A 70 -2.26 3.45 -16.13
C THR A 70 -1.28 2.67 -15.28
N ASN A 71 -0.14 2.28 -15.85
CA ASN A 71 0.96 1.63 -15.10
C ASN A 71 1.89 2.66 -14.45
N THR A 72 1.57 3.95 -14.50
CA THR A 72 2.38 5.01 -13.90
C THR A 72 2.08 5.11 -12.41
N PRO A 73 3.03 4.80 -11.52
CA PRO A 73 2.84 4.93 -10.08
C PRO A 73 2.57 6.39 -9.69
N VAL A 74 1.84 6.58 -8.61
CA VAL A 74 1.48 7.93 -8.13
C VAL A 74 2.36 8.37 -6.97
N ASP A 75 2.57 9.66 -6.79
CA ASP A 75 3.36 10.14 -5.66
C ASP A 75 2.78 9.70 -4.31
N GLU A 76 3.65 9.45 -3.33
CA GLU A 76 3.26 9.09 -1.96
C GLU A 76 2.32 10.14 -1.32
N ASN A 77 2.47 11.41 -1.71
CA ASN A 77 1.59 12.50 -1.29
C ASN A 77 0.18 12.38 -1.89
N VAL A 78 0.01 11.77 -3.06
CA VAL A 78 -1.31 11.45 -3.62
C VAL A 78 -1.91 10.28 -2.84
N VAL A 79 -1.13 9.22 -2.59
CA VAL A 79 -1.57 8.06 -1.78
C VAL A 79 -2.10 8.49 -0.42
N THR A 80 -1.33 9.28 0.33
CA THR A 80 -1.68 9.69 1.70
C THR A 80 -2.82 10.70 1.78
N ARG A 81 -3.15 11.39 0.68
CA ARG A 81 -4.35 12.22 0.56
C ARG A 81 -5.60 11.40 0.27
N LEU A 82 -5.45 10.35 -0.53
CA LEU A 82 -6.54 9.48 -0.98
C LEU A 82 -6.87 8.35 0.00
N ILE A 83 -5.89 7.80 0.71
CA ILE A 83 -6.05 6.73 1.68
C ILE A 83 -5.72 7.27 3.08
N PRO A 84 -6.65 7.20 4.04
CA PRO A 84 -6.42 7.68 5.40
C PRO A 84 -5.25 6.95 6.08
N ALA A 85 -4.45 7.67 6.87
CA ALA A 85 -3.34 7.09 7.63
C ALA A 85 -3.76 5.85 8.46
N PRO A 86 -4.90 5.83 9.19
CA PRO A 86 -5.36 4.62 9.88
C PRO A 86 -5.58 3.41 8.98
N VAL A 87 -5.97 3.61 7.72
CA VAL A 87 -6.17 2.53 6.74
C VAL A 87 -4.82 2.04 6.21
N ILE A 88 -3.88 2.96 5.96
CA ILE A 88 -2.50 2.59 5.59
C ILE A 88 -1.87 1.76 6.72
N ASP A 89 -2.01 2.19 7.98
CA ASP A 89 -1.45 1.48 9.13
C ASP A 89 -2.13 0.11 9.33
N ARG A 90 -3.43 0.01 9.06
CA ARG A 90 -4.15 -1.27 9.03
C ARG A 90 -3.58 -2.20 7.96
N PHE A 91 -3.39 -1.73 6.73
CA PHE A 91 -2.81 -2.54 5.67
C PHE A 91 -1.39 -3.00 6.02
N SER A 92 -0.56 -2.13 6.59
CA SER A 92 0.76 -2.50 7.09
C SER A 92 0.68 -3.61 8.14
N ALA A 93 -0.24 -3.52 9.10
CA ALA A 93 -0.43 -4.54 10.13
C ALA A 93 -0.96 -5.87 9.57
N GLU A 94 -1.91 -5.83 8.64
CA GLU A 94 -2.51 -7.02 8.03
C GLU A 94 -1.54 -7.77 7.10
N THR A 95 -0.63 -7.03 6.45
CA THR A 95 0.31 -7.59 5.47
C THR A 95 1.72 -7.81 6.02
N GLY A 96 2.00 -7.36 7.25
CA GLY A 96 3.35 -7.34 7.81
C GLY A 96 4.31 -6.36 7.13
N LEU A 97 3.85 -5.60 6.13
CA LEU A 97 4.66 -4.62 5.43
C LEU A 97 4.94 -3.40 6.33
N SER A 98 6.14 -2.82 6.18
CA SER A 98 6.40 -1.49 6.76
C SER A 98 5.48 -0.45 6.13
N ARG A 99 5.15 0.60 6.88
CA ARG A 99 4.32 1.72 6.40
C ARG A 99 4.79 2.30 5.07
N ASN A 100 6.11 2.47 4.90
CA ASN A 100 6.69 2.96 3.66
C ASN A 100 6.49 1.97 2.49
N ALA A 101 6.69 0.67 2.73
CA ALA A 101 6.43 -0.36 1.73
C ALA A 101 4.94 -0.43 1.34
N THR A 102 4.03 -0.26 2.32
CA THR A 102 2.59 -0.16 2.05
C THR A 102 2.25 1.05 1.20
N ILE A 103 2.80 2.23 1.50
CA ILE A 103 2.58 3.45 0.69
C ILE A 103 3.08 3.26 -0.74
N LYS A 104 4.26 2.65 -0.92
CA LYS A 104 4.79 2.34 -2.26
C LYS A 104 3.91 1.35 -3.00
N GLY A 105 3.48 0.27 -2.35
CA GLY A 105 2.55 -0.67 -3.00
C GLY A 105 1.21 -0.03 -3.36
N LEU A 106 0.68 0.87 -2.53
CA LEU A 106 -0.52 1.65 -2.86
C LEU A 106 -0.29 2.62 -4.03
N SER A 107 0.90 3.20 -4.13
CA SER A 107 1.30 4.06 -5.26
C SER A 107 1.24 3.31 -6.59
N ASP A 108 1.62 2.03 -6.60
CA ASP A 108 1.48 1.16 -7.77
C ASP A 108 0.04 0.67 -8.00
N LEU A 109 -0.78 0.49 -6.95
CA LEU A 109 -2.12 -0.10 -7.07
C LEU A 109 -3.24 0.90 -7.41
N LEU A 110 -3.17 2.15 -6.92
CA LEU A 110 -4.23 3.16 -7.13
C LEU A 110 -4.47 3.52 -8.61
N PRO A 111 -3.48 3.53 -9.51
CA PRO A 111 -3.73 3.71 -10.94
C PRO A 111 -4.51 2.56 -11.60
N HIS A 112 -4.67 1.44 -10.89
CA HIS A 112 -5.32 0.23 -11.38
C HIS A 112 -6.71 -0.02 -10.77
N LEU A 113 -7.33 1.00 -10.14
CA LEU A 113 -8.63 0.89 -9.45
C LEU A 113 -9.74 0.27 -10.31
N SER A 114 -9.77 0.57 -11.61
CA SER A 114 -10.72 -0.03 -12.57
C SER A 114 -10.66 -1.56 -12.63
N ARG A 115 -9.52 -2.16 -12.26
CA ARG A 115 -9.33 -3.62 -12.20
C ARG A 115 -9.74 -4.22 -10.87
N LEU A 116 -10.00 -3.40 -9.86
CA LEU A 116 -10.38 -3.86 -8.51
C LEU A 116 -11.90 -4.12 -8.38
N ASP A 117 -12.70 -3.80 -9.41
CA ASP A 117 -14.15 -4.09 -9.48
C ASP A 117 -14.50 -5.56 -9.71
N GLY A 118 -13.55 -6.38 -10.18
CA GLY A 118 -13.83 -7.76 -10.62
C GLY A 118 -14.21 -7.83 -12.09
#